data_AF-A0A484HGQ7-F1
#
_entry.id   AF-A0A484HGQ7-F1
#
_cell.length_a   1.000
_cell.length_b   1.000
_cell.length_c   1.000
_cell.angle_alpha   90.00
_cell.angle_beta   90.00
_cell.angle_gamma   90.00
#
_symmetry.space_group_name_H-M   'P 1'
#
loop_
_entity.id
_entity.type
_entity.pdbx_description
1 polymer ?
#
loop_
_entity_poly.entity_id
_entity_poly.type
_entity_poly.pdbx_seq_one_letter_code
_entity_poly.pdbx_strand_id
1 'polypeptide(L)'
;MMGKGFENVYDLSGGIRSWEAGVAFKGEERGIELFDGKESPEKTLVAAYSLERGLRDFYLSMMDRVESPGARKLFRLLSDIETKHQDHVFEAYIAMTRKPLSREEFESRLLPEVVEGGLSTEEYAGLFMPDWESEEDIVSLAMSIENQAFDLYSRVSQRTENPESRAVLSQIADEEREHLRRLGRLMDEIAGGRGRA
;
A
#
# COMPACT_ATOMS: atom_id res chain seq x y z
N MET A 1 8.73 -17.08 23.93
CA MET A 1 7.67 -18.02 24.35
C MET A 1 6.68 -18.17 23.20
N MET A 2 6.34 -19.42 22.89
CA MET A 2 5.09 -19.95 22.28
C MET A 2 4.08 -18.97 21.65
N GLY A 3 3.74 -19.25 20.38
CA GLY A 3 2.72 -18.54 19.60
C GLY A 3 1.29 -19.00 19.85
N LYS A 4 0.35 -18.38 19.12
CA LYS A 4 -1.00 -18.89 18.84
C LYS A 4 -1.54 -18.25 17.56
N GLY A 5 -2.02 -19.09 16.63
CA GLY A 5 -3.19 -18.74 15.83
C GLY A 5 -3.08 -18.71 14.30
N PHE A 6 -2.32 -19.60 13.66
CA PHE A 6 -2.61 -19.98 12.27
C PHE A 6 -2.43 -21.50 12.14
N GLU A 7 -3.48 -22.24 12.50
CA GLU A 7 -3.63 -23.64 12.10
C GLU A 7 -4.28 -23.64 10.71
N ASN A 8 -3.66 -24.38 9.78
CA ASN A 8 -3.96 -24.54 8.35
C ASN A 8 -3.17 -23.62 7.40
N VAL A 9 -1.89 -23.95 7.25
CA VAL A 9 -1.13 -23.62 6.04
C VAL A 9 -1.69 -24.49 4.92
N TYR A 10 -2.53 -23.92 4.06
CA TYR A 10 -2.89 -24.56 2.81
C TYR A 10 -1.69 -24.47 1.86
N ASP A 11 -1.14 -25.62 1.51
CA ASP A 11 -0.19 -25.79 0.41
C ASP A 11 -0.90 -25.48 -0.92
N LEU A 12 -0.73 -24.24 -1.41
CA LEU A 12 -1.28 -23.70 -2.66
C LEU A 12 -0.52 -24.26 -3.88
N SER A 13 -0.58 -25.58 -4.03
CA SER A 13 0.05 -26.39 -5.08
C SER A 13 -0.64 -26.28 -6.46
N GLY A 14 -1.10 -25.09 -6.85
CA GLY A 14 -1.89 -24.90 -8.08
C GLY A 14 -1.54 -23.70 -8.97
N GLY A 15 -0.71 -22.76 -8.53
CA GLY A 15 -0.39 -21.56 -9.33
C GLY A 15 0.97 -20.92 -9.02
N ILE A 16 1.71 -21.46 -8.06
CA ILE A 16 2.96 -20.87 -7.60
C ILE A 16 4.12 -21.72 -8.11
N ARG A 17 4.62 -21.38 -9.31
CA ARG A 17 5.99 -21.75 -9.66
C ARG A 17 6.89 -20.58 -9.26
N SER A 18 7.73 -20.87 -8.26
CA SER A 18 8.77 -20.03 -7.66
C SER A 18 8.35 -18.93 -6.69
N TRP A 19 7.63 -19.34 -5.63
CA TRP A 19 7.70 -18.64 -4.34
C TRP A 19 8.45 -19.55 -3.38
N GLU A 20 9.78 -19.59 -3.53
CA GLU A 20 10.61 -19.95 -2.38
C GLU A 20 10.45 -18.81 -1.38
N ALA A 21 9.86 -19.14 -0.24
CA ALA A 21 10.10 -18.47 1.02
C ALA A 21 11.62 -18.24 1.18
N GLY A 22 12.12 -17.09 0.73
CA GLY A 22 13.56 -16.95 0.61
C GLY A 22 14.11 -15.78 -0.20
N VAL A 23 13.33 -14.77 -0.56
CA VAL A 23 13.89 -13.45 -0.88
C VAL A 23 12.95 -12.40 -0.32
N ALA A 24 13.16 -12.05 0.96
CA ALA A 24 12.96 -10.69 1.38
C ALA A 24 13.56 -9.82 0.27
N PHE A 25 12.73 -9.11 -0.50
CA PHE A 25 13.23 -8.20 -1.50
C PHE A 25 14.26 -7.34 -0.77
N LYS A 26 15.55 -7.49 -1.11
CA LYS A 26 16.64 -6.83 -0.41
C LYS A 26 16.35 -5.34 -0.44
N GLY A 27 15.89 -4.84 0.69
CA GLY A 27 15.21 -3.56 0.75
C GLY A 27 14.54 -3.32 2.10
N GLU A 28 15.05 -3.91 3.19
CA GLU A 28 14.67 -3.48 4.55
C GLU A 28 14.96 -1.97 4.77
N GLU A 29 15.74 -1.33 3.89
CA GLU A 29 16.06 0.09 3.91
C GLU A 29 15.37 0.93 2.80
N ARG A 30 14.58 0.32 1.92
CA ARG A 30 14.05 1.02 0.74
C ARG A 30 12.68 1.66 1.04
N GLY A 31 12.51 2.93 0.64
CA GLY A 31 11.41 3.80 1.08
C GLY A 31 11.73 4.60 2.36
N ILE A 32 12.61 4.08 3.22
CA ILE A 32 13.22 4.82 4.33
C ILE A 32 14.16 5.93 3.83
N GLU A 33 14.65 5.87 2.59
CA GLU A 33 15.48 6.94 2.02
C GLU A 33 14.75 8.31 1.98
N LEU A 34 13.41 8.30 2.04
CA LEU A 34 12.57 9.49 2.18
C LEU A 34 12.42 9.96 3.64
N PHE A 35 12.84 9.14 4.60
CA PHE A 35 12.64 9.30 6.04
C PHE A 35 13.93 9.00 6.84
N ASP A 36 14.79 10.00 7.02
CA ASP A 36 15.94 9.96 7.92
C ASP A 36 15.54 9.94 9.41
N GLY A 37 14.28 10.27 9.72
CA GLY A 37 13.68 10.26 11.06
C GLY A 37 13.77 11.61 11.78
N LYS A 38 14.44 12.60 11.17
CA LYS A 38 14.58 13.98 11.65
C LYS A 38 13.76 14.96 10.80
N GLU A 39 12.95 14.45 9.87
CA GLU A 39 12.04 15.26 9.09
C GLU A 39 11.15 16.11 9.99
N SER A 40 10.83 17.30 9.50
CA SER A 40 9.72 18.02 10.10
C SER A 40 8.43 17.23 9.83
N PRO A 41 7.45 17.33 10.74
CA PRO A 41 6.17 16.67 10.56
C PRO A 41 5.51 16.96 9.20
N GLU A 42 5.67 18.17 8.69
CA GLU A 42 5.18 18.58 7.37
C GLU A 42 5.82 17.78 6.23
N LYS A 43 7.13 17.55 6.29
CA LYS A 43 7.83 16.76 5.27
C LYS A 43 7.39 15.30 5.33
N THR A 44 7.22 14.75 6.52
CA THR A 44 6.73 13.38 6.72
C THR A 44 5.34 13.18 6.10
N LEU A 45 4.40 14.09 6.35
CA LEU A 45 3.04 13.98 5.81
C LEU A 45 2.99 14.26 4.30
N VAL A 46 3.83 15.17 3.78
CA VAL A 46 3.97 15.37 2.32
C VAL A 46 4.51 14.12 1.63
N ALA A 47 5.49 13.45 2.22
CA ALA A 47 6.02 12.19 1.69
C ALA A 47 4.96 11.08 1.72
N ALA A 48 4.28 10.87 2.85
CA ALA A 48 3.19 9.90 2.96
C ALA A 48 2.12 10.14 1.89
N TYR A 49 1.62 11.37 1.76
CA TYR A 49 0.63 11.71 0.73
C TYR A 49 1.11 11.41 -0.69
N SER A 50 2.39 11.66 -0.97
CA SER A 50 2.96 11.43 -2.30
C SER A 50 2.98 9.93 -2.64
N LEU A 51 3.23 9.07 -1.67
CA LEU A 51 3.17 7.61 -1.82
C LEU A 51 1.73 7.16 -2.14
N GLU A 52 0.75 7.59 -1.32
CA GLU A 52 -0.66 7.28 -1.55
C GLU A 52 -1.14 7.75 -2.93
N ARG A 53 -0.67 8.92 -3.37
CA ARG A 53 -0.96 9.44 -4.71
C ARG A 53 -0.36 8.60 -5.83
N GLY A 54 0.91 8.21 -5.71
CA GLY A 54 1.55 7.35 -6.71
C GLY A 54 0.77 6.05 -6.90
N LEU A 55 0.40 5.42 -5.78
CA LEU A 55 -0.33 4.16 -5.79
C LEU A 55 -1.77 4.31 -6.34
N ARG A 56 -2.47 5.37 -5.96
CA ARG A 56 -3.77 5.73 -6.55
C ARG A 56 -3.69 5.90 -8.06
N ASP A 57 -2.73 6.69 -8.53
CA ASP A 57 -2.58 7.02 -9.94
C ASP A 57 -2.21 5.76 -10.76
N PHE A 58 -1.40 4.87 -10.19
CA PHE A 58 -1.14 3.54 -10.75
C PHE A 58 -2.42 2.72 -10.93
N TYR A 59 -3.22 2.56 -9.87
CA TYR A 59 -4.46 1.77 -9.96
C TYR A 59 -5.45 2.35 -10.96
N LEU A 60 -5.58 3.68 -11.02
CA LEU A 60 -6.41 4.35 -12.03
C LEU A 60 -5.89 4.07 -13.45
N SER A 61 -4.57 4.11 -13.66
CA SER A 61 -3.98 3.81 -14.97
C SER A 61 -4.23 2.37 -15.42
N MET A 62 -4.32 1.43 -14.48
CA MET A 62 -4.59 0.02 -14.77
C MET A 62 -6.02 -0.23 -15.19
N MET A 63 -6.98 0.58 -14.73
CA MET A 63 -8.38 0.46 -15.16
C MET A 63 -8.51 0.59 -16.69
N ASP A 64 -7.70 1.43 -17.34
CA ASP A 64 -7.75 1.62 -18.79
C ASP A 64 -7.03 0.50 -19.58
N ARG A 65 -6.28 -0.36 -18.89
CA ARG A 65 -5.45 -1.42 -19.49
C ARG A 65 -6.09 -2.80 -19.42
N VAL A 66 -7.19 -2.96 -18.68
CA VAL A 66 -7.85 -4.25 -18.46
C VAL A 66 -9.22 -4.33 -19.13
N GLU A 67 -9.54 -5.50 -19.66
CA GLU A 67 -10.85 -5.78 -20.27
C GLU A 67 -11.84 -6.38 -19.26
N SER A 68 -11.35 -7.19 -18.31
CA SER A 68 -12.13 -7.87 -17.29
C SER A 68 -12.90 -6.87 -16.41
N PRO A 69 -14.24 -6.96 -16.37
CA PRO A 69 -15.05 -6.13 -15.48
C PRO A 69 -14.71 -6.32 -14.00
N GLY A 70 -14.30 -7.54 -13.61
CA GLY A 70 -13.86 -7.88 -12.26
C GLY A 70 -12.56 -7.17 -11.90
N ALA A 71 -11.53 -7.31 -12.74
CA ALA A 71 -10.25 -6.61 -12.59
C ALA A 71 -10.43 -5.09 -12.49
N ARG A 72 -11.22 -4.51 -13.41
CA ARG A 72 -11.52 -3.06 -13.42
C ARG A 72 -12.20 -2.61 -12.12
N LYS A 73 -13.09 -3.43 -11.55
CA LYS A 73 -13.76 -3.14 -10.28
C LYS A 73 -12.77 -3.20 -9.10
N LEU A 74 -11.85 -4.16 -9.10
CA LEU A 74 -10.80 -4.25 -8.08
C LEU A 74 -9.86 -3.04 -8.12
N PHE A 75 -9.36 -2.66 -9.30
CA PHE A 75 -8.51 -1.47 -9.42
C PHE A 75 -9.21 -0.19 -8.97
N ARG A 76 -10.50 -0.03 -9.29
CA ARG A 76 -11.29 1.08 -8.76
C ARG A 76 -11.35 1.06 -7.23
N LEU A 77 -11.68 -0.09 -6.65
CA LEU A 77 -11.76 -0.24 -5.19
C LEU A 77 -10.44 0.14 -4.52
N LEU A 78 -9.31 -0.33 -5.06
CA LEU A 78 -7.98 -0.02 -4.53
C LEU A 78 -7.68 1.49 -4.65
N SER A 79 -7.98 2.12 -5.79
CA SER A 79 -7.80 3.58 -5.95
C SER A 79 -8.67 4.42 -4.98
N ASP A 80 -9.86 3.92 -4.65
CA ASP A 80 -10.77 4.57 -3.68
C ASP A 80 -10.25 4.43 -2.24
N ILE A 81 -9.50 3.37 -1.93
CA ILE A 81 -8.81 3.20 -0.65
C ILE A 81 -7.71 4.25 -0.51
N GLU A 82 -6.83 4.37 -1.50
CA GLU A 82 -5.73 5.35 -1.45
C GLU A 82 -6.22 6.80 -1.37
N THR A 83 -7.36 7.09 -1.99
CA THR A 83 -7.99 8.41 -1.86
C THR A 83 -8.37 8.73 -0.41
N LYS A 84 -8.79 7.73 0.39
CA LYS A 84 -9.09 7.92 1.82
C LYS A 84 -7.81 8.12 2.64
N HIS A 85 -6.73 7.42 2.31
CA HIS A 85 -5.44 7.67 2.94
C HIS A 85 -4.98 9.10 2.68
N GLN A 86 -5.09 9.58 1.44
CA GLN A 86 -4.83 10.99 1.10
C GLN A 86 -5.70 11.97 1.88
N ASP A 87 -6.97 11.64 2.13
CA ASP A 87 -7.86 12.45 2.96
C ASP A 87 -7.34 12.52 4.41
N HIS A 88 -7.06 11.37 5.03
CA HIS A 88 -6.54 11.30 6.40
C HIS A 88 -5.20 12.04 6.56
N VAL A 89 -4.27 11.85 5.63
CA VAL A 89 -2.95 12.53 5.65
C VAL A 89 -3.11 14.04 5.49
N PHE A 90 -3.98 14.50 4.59
CA PHE A 90 -4.22 15.92 4.37
C PHE A 90 -4.89 16.59 5.57
N GLU A 91 -5.90 15.96 6.16
CA GLU A 91 -6.56 16.45 7.38
C GLU A 91 -5.55 16.61 8.53
N ALA A 92 -4.68 15.62 8.71
CA ALA A 92 -3.60 15.69 9.68
C ALA A 92 -2.63 16.84 9.41
N TYR A 93 -2.25 17.06 8.14
CA TYR A 93 -1.38 18.16 7.76
C TYR A 93 -1.98 19.53 8.12
N ILE A 94 -3.27 19.73 7.84
CA ILE A 94 -3.97 20.98 8.17
C ILE A 94 -4.05 21.17 9.69
N ALA A 95 -4.41 20.12 10.42
CA ALA A 95 -4.54 20.18 11.89
C ALA A 95 -3.22 20.56 12.58
N MET A 96 -2.12 19.97 12.12
CA MET A 96 -0.79 20.14 12.69
C MET A 96 -0.15 21.48 12.31
N THR A 97 -0.20 21.86 11.04
CA THR A 97 0.43 23.10 10.58
C THR A 97 -0.38 24.34 10.98
N ARG A 98 -1.68 24.17 11.26
CA ARG A 98 -2.67 25.25 11.45
C ARG A 98 -2.66 26.26 10.30
N LYS A 99 -2.19 25.84 9.12
CA LYS A 99 -2.16 26.67 7.91
C LYS A 99 -3.40 26.33 7.10
N PRO A 100 -4.34 27.28 6.92
CA PRO A 100 -5.41 27.07 5.96
C PRO A 100 -4.78 27.01 4.58
N LEU A 101 -4.89 25.86 3.94
CA LEU A 101 -4.34 25.56 2.63
C LEU A 101 -5.36 24.70 1.90
N SER A 102 -5.62 25.00 0.63
CA SER A 102 -6.41 24.11 -0.22
C SER A 102 -5.65 22.82 -0.53
N ARG A 103 -6.37 21.76 -0.91
CA ARG A 103 -5.74 20.50 -1.34
C ARG A 103 -4.89 20.74 -2.58
N GLU A 104 -5.33 21.60 -3.50
CA GLU A 104 -4.60 21.96 -4.70
C GLU A 104 -3.27 22.66 -4.38
N GLU A 105 -3.27 23.60 -3.44
CA GLU A 105 -2.03 24.25 -3.00
C GLU A 105 -1.11 23.29 -2.24
N PHE A 106 -1.66 22.34 -1.50
CA PHE A 106 -0.88 21.27 -0.87
C PHE A 106 -0.20 20.39 -1.92
N GLU A 107 -0.96 19.95 -2.92
CA GLU A 107 -0.48 19.09 -3.98
C GLU A 107 0.59 19.77 -4.86
N SER A 108 0.55 21.09 -4.99
CA SER A 108 1.60 21.87 -5.68
C SER A 108 2.98 21.80 -4.98
N ARG A 109 3.03 21.34 -3.73
CA ARG A 109 4.25 21.20 -2.92
C ARG A 109 4.78 19.78 -2.86
N LEU A 110 4.09 18.83 -3.50
CA LEU A 110 4.56 17.45 -3.57
C LEU A 110 5.87 17.40 -4.35
N LEU A 111 6.75 16.49 -3.94
CA LEU A 111 7.95 16.21 -4.72
C LEU A 111 7.51 15.53 -6.04
N PRO A 112 8.14 15.83 -7.18
CA PRO A 112 7.87 15.11 -8.43
C PRO A 112 8.09 13.62 -8.21
N GLU A 113 7.09 12.80 -8.56
CA GLU A 113 7.11 11.33 -8.53
C GLU A 113 7.93 10.75 -7.37
N VAL A 114 7.39 10.84 -6.16
CA VAL A 114 7.94 10.11 -5.02
C VAL A 114 7.69 8.63 -5.24
N VAL A 115 8.80 8.00 -5.55
CA VAL A 115 9.03 6.61 -5.82
C VAL A 115 8.71 5.76 -4.59
N GLU A 116 7.72 4.87 -4.69
CA GLU A 116 7.32 3.95 -3.62
C GLU A 116 8.47 2.99 -3.32
N GLY A 117 9.14 3.15 -2.18
CA GLY A 117 10.29 2.28 -1.87
C GLY A 117 11.52 2.49 -2.78
N GLY A 118 11.58 3.55 -3.59
CA GLY A 118 12.65 3.69 -4.60
C GLY A 118 12.42 2.91 -5.91
N LEU A 119 11.22 2.35 -6.15
CA LEU A 119 10.68 2.02 -7.49
C LEU A 119 9.35 2.76 -7.79
N SER A 120 9.07 3.10 -9.06
CA SER A 120 7.71 3.52 -9.44
C SER A 120 6.75 2.36 -9.24
N THR A 121 5.46 2.62 -9.00
CA THR A 121 4.48 1.54 -8.82
C THR A 121 4.40 0.65 -10.07
N GLU A 122 4.68 1.18 -11.27
CA GLU A 122 4.86 0.39 -12.50
C GLU A 122 6.13 -0.49 -12.50
N GLU A 123 7.24 0.01 -11.97
CA GLU A 123 8.45 -0.80 -11.79
C GLU A 123 8.20 -1.92 -10.78
N TYR A 124 7.43 -1.64 -9.73
CA TYR A 124 7.01 -2.62 -8.73
C TYR A 124 6.14 -3.71 -9.37
N ALA A 125 5.09 -3.30 -10.10
CA ALA A 125 4.23 -4.17 -10.88
C ALA A 125 4.99 -5.06 -11.89
N GLY A 126 6.03 -4.51 -12.53
CA GLY A 126 6.88 -5.24 -13.48
C GLY A 126 7.68 -6.39 -12.87
N LEU A 127 7.94 -6.37 -11.55
CA LEU A 127 8.66 -7.45 -10.85
C LEU A 127 7.81 -8.70 -10.64
N PHE A 128 6.48 -8.53 -10.54
CA PHE A 128 5.55 -9.63 -10.27
C PHE A 128 4.92 -10.20 -11.54
N MET A 129 5.01 -9.48 -12.67
CA MET A 129 4.40 -9.85 -13.96
C MET A 129 3.00 -10.46 -13.82
N PRO A 130 2.07 -9.83 -13.08
CA PRO A 130 0.76 -10.40 -12.85
C PRO A 130 -0.04 -10.47 -14.15
N ASP A 131 -0.93 -11.46 -14.25
CA ASP A 131 -2.01 -11.38 -15.22
C ASP A 131 -3.00 -10.29 -14.78
N TRP A 132 -2.98 -9.15 -15.47
CA TRP A 132 -3.85 -8.01 -15.16
C TRP A 132 -5.33 -8.28 -15.39
N GLU A 133 -5.68 -9.40 -16.01
CA GLU A 133 -7.06 -9.85 -16.16
C GLU A 133 -7.50 -10.78 -15.02
N SER A 134 -6.54 -11.28 -14.21
CA SER A 134 -6.77 -12.19 -13.08
C SER A 134 -7.06 -11.41 -11.80
N GLU A 135 -8.27 -11.57 -11.28
CA GLU A 135 -8.65 -11.01 -9.97
C GLU A 135 -7.75 -11.54 -8.83
N GLU A 136 -7.29 -12.79 -8.94
CA GLU A 136 -6.36 -13.41 -7.98
C GLU A 136 -4.99 -12.71 -7.99
N ASP A 137 -4.41 -12.49 -9.17
CA ASP A 137 -3.10 -11.88 -9.29
C ASP A 137 -3.13 -10.43 -8.80
N ILE A 138 -4.22 -9.70 -9.12
CA ILE A 138 -4.43 -8.33 -8.66
C ILE A 138 -4.52 -8.27 -7.13
N VAL A 139 -5.32 -9.16 -6.51
CA VAL A 139 -5.45 -9.20 -5.05
C VAL A 139 -4.11 -9.59 -4.40
N SER A 140 -3.36 -10.52 -5.00
CA SER A 140 -2.04 -10.93 -4.50
C SER A 140 -1.02 -9.78 -4.56
N LEU A 141 -1.01 -9.01 -5.66
CA LEU A 141 -0.18 -7.81 -5.78
C LEU A 141 -0.58 -6.77 -4.72
N ALA A 142 -1.87 -6.46 -4.61
CA ALA A 142 -2.36 -5.50 -3.63
C ALA A 142 -1.95 -5.89 -2.20
N MET A 143 -2.10 -7.15 -1.81
CA MET A 143 -1.63 -7.65 -0.50
C MET A 143 -0.12 -7.44 -0.29
N SER A 144 0.68 -7.57 -1.35
CA SER A 144 2.13 -7.36 -1.25
C SER A 144 2.47 -5.88 -1.05
N ILE A 145 1.78 -4.98 -1.75
CA ILE A 145 1.91 -3.53 -1.61
C ILE A 145 1.50 -3.09 -0.20
N GLU A 146 0.30 -3.48 0.23
CA GLU A 146 -0.28 -3.20 1.55
C GLU A 146 0.64 -3.67 2.70
N ASN A 147 1.25 -4.85 2.57
CA ASN A 147 2.18 -5.35 3.58
C ASN A 147 3.47 -4.52 3.67
N GLN A 148 3.92 -3.92 2.57
CA GLN A 148 5.07 -3.01 2.58
C GLN A 148 4.71 -1.64 3.12
N ALA A 149 3.54 -1.10 2.75
CA ALA A 149 3.03 0.14 3.31
C ALA A 149 2.88 0.01 4.84
N PHE A 150 2.31 -1.10 5.31
CA PHE A 150 2.22 -1.43 6.74
C PHE A 150 3.59 -1.40 7.43
N ASP A 151 4.57 -2.10 6.86
CA ASP A 151 5.92 -2.21 7.41
C ASP A 151 6.67 -0.86 7.37
N LEU A 152 6.57 -0.10 6.27
CA LEU A 152 7.11 1.24 6.13
C LEU A 152 6.53 2.18 7.20
N TYR A 153 5.20 2.30 7.27
CA TYR A 153 4.54 3.21 8.20
C TYR A 153 4.76 2.81 9.67
N SER A 154 4.81 1.51 9.95
CA SER A 154 5.18 0.99 11.28
C SER A 154 6.60 1.38 11.69
N ARG A 155 7.57 1.32 10.78
CA ARG A 155 8.95 1.73 11.07
C ARG A 155 9.10 3.24 11.21
N VAL A 156 8.49 4.01 10.30
CA VAL A 156 8.59 5.48 10.32
C VAL A 156 7.89 6.04 11.58
N SER A 157 6.76 5.46 12.00
CA SER A 157 6.08 5.87 13.24
C SER A 157 6.94 5.60 14.50
N GLN A 158 7.72 4.52 14.51
CA GLN A 158 8.65 4.21 15.60
C GLN A 158 9.87 5.13 15.63
N ARG A 159 10.31 5.64 14.47
CA ARG A 159 11.50 6.50 14.35
C ARG A 159 11.22 7.98 14.54
N THR A 160 10.01 8.46 14.21
CA THR A 160 9.70 9.89 14.33
C THR A 160 9.67 10.33 15.78
N GLU A 161 10.29 11.48 16.08
CA GLU A 161 10.26 12.10 17.40
C GLU A 161 8.94 12.85 17.65
N ASN A 162 8.23 13.24 16.58
CA ASN A 162 7.00 14.03 16.69
C ASN A 162 5.78 13.14 17.03
N PRO A 163 5.04 13.44 18.12
CA PRO A 163 3.91 12.62 18.55
C PRO A 163 2.69 12.69 17.61
N GLU A 164 2.47 13.81 16.91
CA GLU A 164 1.35 13.96 15.98
C GLU A 164 1.62 13.18 14.68
N SER A 165 2.83 13.29 14.11
CA SER A 165 3.26 12.44 12.99
C SER A 165 3.18 10.96 13.34
N ARG A 166 3.64 10.59 14.55
CA ARG A 166 3.56 9.20 15.04
C ARG A 166 2.13 8.68 15.04
N ALA A 167 1.17 9.47 15.51
CA ALA A 167 -0.23 9.07 15.58
C ALA A 167 -0.79 8.78 14.19
N VAL A 168 -0.55 9.68 13.22
CA VAL A 168 -1.05 9.55 11.84
C VAL A 168 -0.43 8.33 11.15
N LEU A 169 0.89 8.19 11.22
CA LEU A 169 1.58 7.05 10.61
C LEU A 169 1.15 5.71 11.24
N SER A 170 0.90 5.70 12.55
CA SER A 170 0.38 4.49 13.22
C SER A 170 -1.05 4.17 12.79
N GLN A 171 -1.87 5.20 12.58
CA GLN A 171 -3.23 5.02 12.07
C GLN A 171 -3.21 4.40 10.67
N ILE A 172 -2.41 4.93 9.74
CA ILE A 172 -2.30 4.39 8.38
C ILE A 172 -1.80 2.94 8.42
N ALA A 173 -0.76 2.64 9.21
CA ALA A 173 -0.31 1.26 9.39
C ALA A 173 -1.44 0.33 9.92
N ASP A 174 -2.28 0.80 10.83
CA ASP A 174 -3.42 0.03 11.31
C ASP A 174 -4.50 -0.19 10.22
N GLU A 175 -4.71 0.79 9.34
CA GLU A 175 -5.57 0.73 8.16
C GLU A 175 -5.07 -0.35 7.17
N GLU A 176 -3.77 -0.35 6.82
CA GLU A 176 -3.20 -1.36 5.89
C GLU A 176 -3.31 -2.79 6.45
N ARG A 177 -3.13 -2.92 7.77
CA ARG A 177 -3.32 -4.20 8.44
C ARG A 177 -4.79 -4.66 8.38
N GLU A 178 -5.75 -3.75 8.34
CA GLU A 178 -7.15 -4.08 8.09
C GLU A 178 -7.39 -4.46 6.62
N HIS A 179 -6.80 -3.72 5.68
CA HIS A 179 -6.85 -4.03 4.24
C HIS A 179 -6.32 -5.41 3.94
N LEU A 180 -5.16 -5.80 4.47
CA LEU A 180 -4.61 -7.15 4.36
C LEU A 180 -5.59 -8.24 4.80
N ARG A 181 -6.31 -8.02 5.91
CA ARG A 181 -7.32 -8.99 6.38
C ARG A 181 -8.52 -9.07 5.44
N ARG A 182 -8.93 -7.95 4.85
CA ARG A 182 -10.05 -7.89 3.90
C ARG A 182 -9.67 -8.54 2.57
N LEU A 183 -8.50 -8.23 2.04
CA LEU A 183 -7.94 -8.82 0.82
C LEU A 183 -7.72 -10.32 0.98
N GLY A 184 -7.24 -10.79 2.15
CA GLY A 184 -7.13 -12.22 2.42
C GLY A 184 -8.47 -12.96 2.34
N ARG A 185 -9.55 -12.38 2.88
CA ARG A 185 -10.90 -12.96 2.72
C ARG A 185 -11.38 -12.97 1.27
N LEU A 186 -11.11 -11.89 0.54
CA LEU A 186 -11.44 -11.81 -0.88
C LEU A 186 -10.68 -12.88 -1.69
N MET A 187 -9.41 -13.10 -1.38
CA MET A 187 -8.60 -14.17 -1.98
C MET A 187 -9.21 -15.55 -1.75
N ASP A 188 -9.62 -15.85 -0.51
CA ASP A 188 -10.30 -17.10 -0.17
C ASP A 188 -11.62 -17.28 -0.95
N GLU A 189 -12.38 -16.21 -1.14
CA GLU A 189 -13.63 -16.21 -1.92
C GLU A 189 -13.37 -16.49 -3.41
N ILE A 190 -12.36 -15.84 -4.00
CA ILE A 190 -11.95 -16.05 -5.40
C ILE A 190 -11.46 -17.49 -5.60
N ALA A 191 -10.63 -18.00 -4.69
CA ALA A 191 -10.12 -19.37 -4.74
C ALA A 191 -11.23 -20.41 -4.53
N GLY A 192 -12.14 -20.17 -3.58
CA GLY A 192 -13.27 -21.05 -3.27
C GLY A 192 -14.35 -21.08 -4.36
N GLY A 193 -14.53 -20.00 -5.12
CA GLY A 193 -15.44 -19.93 -6.26
C GLY A 193 -15.07 -20.89 -7.40
N ARG A 194 -13.77 -21.12 -7.63
CA ARG A 194 -13.26 -22.06 -8.63
C ARG A 194 -13.50 -23.53 -8.30
N GLY A 195 -13.71 -23.86 -7.02
CA GLY A 195 -14.02 -25.23 -6.58
C GLY A 195 -15.50 -25.64 -6.71
N ARG A 196 -16.38 -24.70 -7.10
CA ARG A 196 -17.84 -24.92 -7.19
C ARG A 196 -18.43 -24.68 -8.60
N ALA A 197 -17.60 -24.33 -9.58
CA ALA A 197 -17.97 -24.17 -10.99
C ALA A 197 -17.57 -25.41 -11.79
#